data_AF-A0A521Q7J3-F1
#
_entry.id   AF-A0A521Q7J3-F1
#
_cell.length_a   1.000
_cell.length_b   1.000
_cell.length_c   1.000
_cell.angle_alpha   90.00
_cell.angle_beta   90.00
_cell.angle_gamma   90.00
#
_symmetry.space_group_name_H-M   'P 1'
#
loop_
_entity.id
_entity.type
_entity.pdbx_description
1 polymer ?
#
loop_
_entity_poly.entity_id
_entity_poly.type
_entity_poly.pdbx_seq_one_letter_code
_entity_poly.pdbx_strand_id
1 'polypeptide(L)'
;MASTDSTRHSFRQRLLAVLDYDEVPVRQRAKHVATKCGCSLSTARRMLSAERDAGRMKGSFLLHLAGGLGVSYRWLYDAQFERFDPRTACIQLVMMDGETTEEADAIIKTIASEVPGKPVYAYVGAQDLSTVFIVEQHRRLPEWEKNKNFRFMLRLINDDPKANRLLEMYARGQITKQQVFQMV
;
A
#
# COMPACT_ATOMS: atom_id res chain seq x y z
N MET A 1 0.34 19.92 20.17
CA MET A 1 0.30 20.28 18.74
C MET A 1 -0.07 19.03 17.98
N ALA A 2 -1.29 18.97 17.45
CA ALA A 2 -1.75 17.83 16.68
C ALA A 2 -0.91 17.76 15.39
N SER A 3 -0.15 16.68 15.26
CA SER A 3 0.50 16.33 13.99
C SER A 3 -0.60 16.21 12.94
N THR A 4 -0.50 17.06 11.93
CA THR A 4 -1.29 17.07 10.70
C THR A 4 -1.51 15.66 10.18
N ASP A 5 -2.76 15.21 10.21
CA ASP A 5 -3.22 13.98 9.55
C ASP A 5 -2.63 13.95 8.13
N SER A 6 -1.75 12.98 7.88
CA SER A 6 -1.37 12.54 6.54
C SER A 6 -2.65 12.41 5.71
N THR A 7 -2.66 13.05 4.55
CA THR A 7 -3.79 13.25 3.65
C THR A 7 -4.47 11.92 3.30
N ARG A 8 -5.33 11.40 4.16
CA ARG A 8 -6.09 10.19 3.87
C ARG A 8 -7.03 10.51 2.74
N HIS A 9 -6.67 10.05 1.54
CA HIS A 9 -7.48 10.26 0.36
C HIS A 9 -8.90 9.73 0.60
N SER A 10 -9.90 10.32 -0.04
CA SER A 10 -11.27 9.83 0.07
C SER A 10 -11.47 8.57 -0.78
N PHE A 11 -12.50 7.80 -0.47
CA PHE A 11 -12.95 6.68 -1.33
C PHE A 11 -13.12 7.12 -2.80
N ARG A 12 -13.68 8.33 -3.01
CA ARG A 12 -13.86 8.89 -4.35
C ARG A 12 -12.54 9.17 -5.04
N GLN A 13 -11.55 9.73 -4.34
CA GLN A 13 -10.23 9.99 -4.91
C GLN A 13 -9.55 8.69 -5.33
N ARG A 14 -9.58 7.65 -4.49
CA ARG A 14 -9.05 6.33 -4.86
C ARG A 14 -9.79 5.71 -6.04
N LEU A 15 -11.12 5.80 -6.08
CA LEU A 15 -11.90 5.32 -7.21
C LEU A 15 -11.53 6.03 -8.51
N LEU A 16 -11.30 7.36 -8.46
CA LEU A 16 -10.85 8.12 -9.63
C LEU A 16 -9.43 7.72 -10.03
N ALA A 17 -8.52 7.55 -9.08
CA ALA A 17 -7.15 7.10 -9.33
C ALA A 17 -7.09 5.75 -10.04
N VAL A 18 -7.94 4.78 -9.68
CA VAL A 18 -8.05 3.52 -10.42
C VAL A 18 -8.43 3.77 -11.87
N LEU A 19 -9.40 4.64 -12.12
CA LEU A 19 -9.89 4.94 -13.46
C LEU A 19 -8.90 5.76 -14.29
N ASP A 20 -8.14 6.63 -13.63
CA ASP A 20 -7.05 7.38 -14.25
C ASP A 20 -5.90 6.44 -14.62
N TYR A 21 -5.56 5.48 -13.75
CA TYR A 21 -4.54 4.47 -13.99
C TYR A 21 -4.91 3.51 -15.13
N ASP A 22 -6.19 3.16 -15.23
CA ASP A 22 -6.74 2.36 -16.34
C ASP A 22 -7.03 3.19 -17.60
N GLU A 23 -6.63 4.47 -17.62
CA GLU A 23 -6.81 5.42 -18.72
C GLU A 23 -8.27 5.55 -19.19
N VAL A 24 -9.23 5.37 -18.28
CA VAL A 24 -10.65 5.38 -18.61
C VAL A 24 -11.11 6.81 -18.90
N PRO A 25 -11.59 7.10 -20.13
CA PRO A 25 -12.03 8.45 -20.49
C PRO A 25 -13.17 8.92 -19.57
N VAL A 26 -13.13 10.20 -19.15
CA VAL A 26 -14.09 10.78 -18.19
C VAL A 26 -15.55 10.49 -18.56
N ARG A 27 -15.90 10.58 -19.86
CA ARG A 27 -17.25 10.33 -20.38
C ARG A 27 -17.70 8.87 -20.23
N GLN A 28 -16.76 7.93 -20.12
CA GLN A 28 -17.02 6.50 -20.05
C GLN A 28 -16.93 5.92 -18.63
N ARG A 29 -16.37 6.66 -17.66
CA ARG A 29 -16.11 6.18 -16.29
C ARG A 29 -17.32 5.54 -15.62
N ALA A 30 -18.49 6.18 -15.67
CA ALA A 30 -19.69 5.63 -15.06
C ALA A 30 -20.15 4.31 -15.71
N LYS A 31 -20.01 4.20 -17.04
CA LYS A 31 -20.32 2.97 -17.77
C LYS A 31 -19.30 1.87 -17.42
N HIS A 32 -18.02 2.22 -17.37
CA HIS A 32 -16.95 1.32 -17.01
C HIS A 32 -17.17 0.71 -15.61
N VAL A 33 -17.40 1.55 -14.60
CA VAL A 33 -17.69 1.11 -13.22
C VAL A 33 -18.95 0.24 -13.18
N ALA A 34 -20.04 0.66 -13.83
CA ALA A 34 -21.29 -0.12 -13.86
C ALA A 34 -21.08 -1.53 -14.42
N THR A 35 -20.37 -1.65 -15.54
CA THR A 35 -20.11 -2.92 -16.20
C THR A 35 -19.15 -3.80 -15.39
N LYS A 36 -18.01 -3.26 -14.96
CA LYS A 36 -16.97 -4.03 -14.25
C LYS A 36 -17.41 -4.50 -12.87
N CYS A 37 -18.26 -3.71 -12.21
CA CYS A 37 -18.61 -3.91 -10.81
C CYS A 37 -20.02 -4.50 -10.64
N GLY A 38 -20.74 -4.75 -11.74
CA GLY A 38 -22.08 -5.32 -11.72
C GLY A 38 -23.11 -4.42 -11.02
N CYS A 39 -23.03 -3.10 -11.21
CA CYS A 39 -23.94 -2.13 -10.58
C CYS A 39 -24.70 -1.28 -11.60
N SER A 40 -25.79 -0.63 -11.17
CA SER A 40 -26.54 0.26 -12.06
C SER A 40 -25.72 1.50 -12.46
N LEU A 41 -25.99 2.04 -13.65
CA LEU A 41 -25.35 3.27 -14.12
C LEU A 41 -25.64 4.47 -13.20
N SER A 42 -26.82 4.52 -12.60
CA SER A 42 -27.17 5.54 -11.59
C SER A 42 -26.31 5.43 -10.35
N THR A 43 -26.04 4.21 -9.87
CA THR A 43 -25.16 3.97 -8.73
C THR A 43 -23.72 4.35 -9.06
N ALA A 44 -23.21 3.95 -10.22
CA ALA A 44 -21.87 4.33 -10.69
C ALA A 44 -21.69 5.85 -10.78
N ARG A 45 -22.65 6.56 -11.39
CA ARG A 45 -22.63 8.03 -11.45
C ARG A 45 -22.57 8.66 -10.06
N ARG A 46 -23.41 8.18 -9.13
CA ARG A 46 -23.45 8.69 -7.76
C ARG A 46 -22.13 8.50 -7.01
N MET A 47 -21.43 7.38 -7.23
CA MET A 47 -20.11 7.13 -6.60
C MET A 47 -19.04 8.08 -7.13
N LEU A 48 -19.13 8.48 -8.40
CA LEU A 48 -18.16 9.38 -9.04
C LEU A 48 -18.46 10.87 -8.76
N SER A 49 -19.73 11.22 -8.50
CA SER A 49 -20.16 12.61 -8.35
C SER A 49 -20.23 13.11 -6.91
N ALA A 50 -20.53 12.24 -5.94
CA ALA A 50 -20.69 12.62 -4.54
C ALA A 50 -19.66 11.94 -3.66
N GLU A 51 -19.17 12.63 -2.64
CA GLU A 51 -18.48 11.99 -1.52
C GLU A 51 -19.51 11.15 -0.77
N ARG A 52 -19.60 9.88 -1.14
CA ARG A 52 -20.30 8.91 -0.33
C ARG A 52 -19.40 8.50 0.82
N ASP A 53 -19.94 8.63 2.03
CA ASP A 53 -19.43 7.91 3.17
C ASP A 53 -19.57 6.42 2.88
N ALA A 54 -18.43 5.78 2.63
CA ALA A 54 -18.39 4.40 2.21
C ALA A 54 -18.97 3.51 3.33
N GLY A 55 -18.98 3.98 4.60
CA GLY A 55 -19.50 3.26 5.79
C GLY A 55 -20.98 2.92 5.76
N ARG A 56 -21.72 3.51 4.82
CA ARG A 56 -23.13 3.21 4.62
C ARG A 56 -23.39 2.26 3.45
N MET A 57 -22.36 1.81 2.75
CA MET A 57 -22.49 0.82 1.68
C MET A 57 -22.47 -0.61 2.22
N LYS A 58 -23.22 -1.51 1.60
CA LYS A 58 -23.21 -2.94 1.98
C LYS A 58 -21.81 -3.52 1.74
N GLY A 59 -21.26 -4.24 2.71
CA GLY A 59 -19.92 -4.84 2.61
C GLY A 59 -19.73 -5.74 1.38
N SER A 60 -20.74 -6.55 1.02
CA SER A 60 -20.71 -7.38 -0.18
C SER A 60 -20.60 -6.58 -1.47
N PHE A 61 -21.26 -5.41 -1.54
CA PHE A 61 -21.16 -4.52 -2.69
C PHE A 61 -19.75 -3.94 -2.82
N LEU A 62 -19.11 -3.57 -1.71
CA LEU A 62 -17.74 -3.05 -1.70
C LEU A 62 -16.72 -4.09 -2.17
N LEU A 63 -16.90 -5.35 -1.77
CA LEU A 63 -16.07 -6.46 -2.25
C LEU A 63 -16.24 -6.67 -3.76
N HIS A 64 -17.47 -6.64 -4.27
CA HIS A 64 -17.73 -6.76 -5.71
C HIS A 64 -17.15 -5.60 -6.50
N LEU A 65 -17.26 -4.38 -5.97
CA LEU A 65 -16.67 -3.18 -6.57
C LEU A 65 -15.14 -3.32 -6.67
N ALA A 66 -14.48 -3.64 -5.56
CA ALA A 66 -13.03 -3.81 -5.54
C ALA A 66 -12.55 -4.96 -6.44
N GLY A 67 -13.26 -6.09 -6.42
CA GLY A 67 -12.98 -7.23 -7.29
C GLY A 67 -13.15 -6.90 -8.77
N GLY A 68 -14.20 -6.15 -9.14
CA GLY A 68 -14.44 -5.70 -10.51
C GLY A 68 -13.36 -4.74 -11.04
N LEU A 69 -12.77 -3.95 -10.14
CA LEU A 69 -11.69 -3.01 -10.43
C LEU A 69 -10.29 -3.64 -10.32
N GLY A 70 -10.19 -4.85 -9.80
CA GLY A 70 -8.93 -5.55 -9.58
C GLY A 70 -8.02 -4.84 -8.56
N VAL A 71 -8.59 -4.37 -7.45
CA VAL A 71 -7.85 -3.69 -6.38
C VAL A 71 -8.21 -4.24 -5.01
N SER A 72 -7.37 -3.97 -4.00
CA SER A 72 -7.64 -4.30 -2.61
C SER A 72 -8.88 -3.53 -2.11
N TYR A 73 -9.89 -4.27 -1.64
CA TYR A 73 -11.13 -3.68 -1.13
C TYR A 73 -10.89 -2.78 0.08
N ARG A 74 -9.96 -3.20 0.96
CA ARG A 74 -9.62 -2.46 2.17
C ARG A 74 -8.90 -1.16 1.80
N TRP A 75 -8.11 -1.18 0.73
CA TRP A 75 -7.41 0.02 0.27
C TRP A 75 -8.40 1.00 -0.32
N LEU A 76 -9.24 0.53 -1.25
CA LEU A 76 -10.23 1.34 -1.94
C LEU A 76 -11.12 2.09 -0.94
N TYR A 77 -11.45 1.44 0.17
CA TYR A 77 -12.34 1.97 1.18
C TYR A 77 -11.60 2.76 2.28
N ASP A 78 -10.65 2.15 2.98
CA ASP A 78 -10.04 2.68 4.22
C ASP A 78 -8.65 3.30 4.01
N ALA A 79 -8.11 3.29 2.79
CA ALA A 79 -6.69 3.58 2.53
C ALA A 79 -5.75 2.61 3.27
N GLN A 80 -6.19 1.38 3.49
CA GLN A 80 -5.44 0.36 4.23
C GLN A 80 -5.30 -0.92 3.41
N PHE A 81 -4.15 -1.58 3.47
CA PHE A 81 -3.91 -2.84 2.82
C PHE A 81 -4.06 -3.97 3.84
N GLU A 82 -4.95 -4.93 3.57
CA GLU A 82 -5.02 -6.18 4.34
C GLU A 82 -3.86 -7.13 4.00
N ARG A 83 -3.41 -7.06 2.74
CA ARG A 83 -2.31 -7.80 2.12
C ARG A 83 -1.70 -6.94 1.03
N PHE A 84 -0.44 -7.19 0.70
CA PHE A 84 0.20 -6.53 -0.45
C PHE A 84 -0.48 -6.97 -1.75
N ASP A 85 -0.96 -6.00 -2.53
CA ASP A 85 -1.49 -6.19 -3.88
C ASP A 85 -0.68 -5.30 -4.84
N PRO A 86 0.09 -5.88 -5.78
CA PRO A 86 1.02 -5.12 -6.62
C PRO A 86 0.35 -4.00 -7.42
N ARG A 87 -0.83 -4.27 -7.98
CA ARG A 87 -1.58 -3.30 -8.78
C ARG A 87 -2.06 -2.14 -7.92
N THR A 88 -2.67 -2.46 -6.77
CA THR A 88 -3.14 -1.44 -5.84
C THR A 88 -2.00 -0.61 -5.28
N ALA A 89 -0.85 -1.24 -4.98
CA ALA A 89 0.35 -0.53 -4.55
C ALA A 89 0.88 0.42 -5.64
N CYS A 90 0.88 -0.01 -6.91
CA CYS A 90 1.23 0.85 -8.04
C CYS A 90 0.32 2.07 -8.14
N ILE A 91 -1.00 1.85 -8.05
CA ILE A 91 -1.99 2.92 -8.10
C ILE A 91 -1.79 3.90 -6.93
N GLN A 92 -1.53 3.39 -5.72
CA GLN A 92 -1.23 4.24 -4.56
C GLN A 92 0.02 5.10 -4.81
N LEU A 93 1.14 4.49 -5.21
CA LEU A 93 2.40 5.20 -5.40
C LEU A 93 2.30 6.26 -6.51
N VAL A 94 1.79 5.88 -7.68
CA VAL A 94 1.77 6.77 -8.85
C VAL A 94 0.67 7.83 -8.75
N MET A 95 -0.54 7.42 -8.40
CA MET A 95 -1.72 8.29 -8.53
C MET A 95 -2.03 9.08 -7.27
N MET A 96 -1.54 8.63 -6.11
CA MET A 96 -1.87 9.21 -4.81
C MET A 96 -0.64 9.85 -4.17
N ASP A 97 0.50 9.16 -4.18
CA ASP A 97 1.73 9.62 -3.54
C ASP A 97 2.62 10.46 -4.50
N GLY A 98 2.38 10.38 -5.81
CA GLY A 98 3.04 11.21 -6.82
C GLY A 98 4.39 10.68 -7.28
N GLU A 99 4.67 9.40 -7.04
CA GLU A 99 5.87 8.71 -7.53
C GLU A 99 5.83 8.56 -9.06
N THR A 100 7.00 8.47 -9.69
CA THR A 100 7.07 8.08 -11.10
C THR A 100 6.71 6.60 -11.28
N THR A 101 6.29 6.22 -12.49
CA THR A 101 6.03 4.81 -12.81
C THR A 101 7.28 3.96 -12.62
N GLU A 102 8.45 4.48 -12.98
CA GLU A 102 9.74 3.80 -12.83
C GLU A 102 10.10 3.54 -11.35
N GLU A 103 9.89 4.52 -10.47
CA GLU A 103 10.11 4.39 -9.03
C GLU A 103 9.12 3.40 -8.40
N ALA A 104 7.83 3.51 -8.77
CA ALA A 104 6.81 2.59 -8.31
C ALA A 104 7.13 1.14 -8.73
N ASP A 105 7.56 0.92 -9.98
CA ASP A 105 7.95 -0.39 -10.49
C ASP A 105 9.20 -0.93 -9.78
N ALA A 106 10.20 -0.09 -9.49
CA ALA A 106 11.38 -0.50 -8.73
C ALA A 106 11.01 -0.96 -7.31
N ILE A 107 10.13 -0.22 -6.63
CA ILE A 107 9.60 -0.56 -5.30
C ILE A 107 8.82 -1.88 -5.37
N ILE A 108 7.84 -1.98 -6.29
CA ILE A 108 7.01 -3.17 -6.46
C ILE A 108 7.85 -4.38 -6.83
N LYS A 109 8.82 -4.23 -7.72
CA LYS A 109 9.75 -5.29 -8.12
C LYS A 109 10.55 -5.77 -6.92
N THR A 110 11.11 -4.87 -6.10
CA THR A 110 11.79 -5.26 -4.85
C THR A 110 10.87 -6.09 -3.93
N ILE A 111 9.57 -5.78 -3.92
CA ILE A 111 8.55 -6.53 -3.16
C ILE A 111 8.09 -7.79 -3.90
N ALA A 112 8.20 -7.91 -5.22
CA ALA A 112 7.67 -9.05 -5.98
C ALA A 112 8.75 -10.07 -6.40
N SER A 113 10.00 -9.65 -6.61
CA SER A 113 11.02 -10.42 -7.33
C SER A 113 11.99 -11.23 -6.47
N GLU A 114 11.98 -11.09 -5.14
CA GLU A 114 12.95 -11.79 -4.26
C GLU A 114 12.46 -13.14 -3.71
N VAL A 115 11.36 -13.70 -4.22
CA VAL A 115 10.84 -15.01 -3.76
C VAL A 115 10.78 -16.03 -4.91
N PRO A 116 11.71 -16.99 -4.98
CA PRO A 116 11.53 -18.18 -5.79
C PRO A 116 10.36 -19.00 -5.22
N GLY A 117 9.34 -19.30 -6.04
CA GLY A 117 8.35 -20.34 -5.71
C GLY A 117 6.92 -19.91 -5.34
N LYS A 118 6.58 -18.61 -5.49
CA LYS A 118 5.26 -17.94 -5.33
C LYS A 118 5.26 -16.97 -4.14
N PRO A 119 4.76 -15.74 -4.34
CA PRO A 119 4.58 -14.80 -3.23
C PRO A 119 3.57 -15.37 -2.23
N VAL A 120 4.01 -15.62 -1.00
CA VAL A 120 3.13 -15.98 0.11
C VAL A 120 2.60 -14.69 0.72
N TYR A 121 1.48 -14.19 0.18
CA TYR A 121 0.80 -13.01 0.70
C TYR A 121 0.14 -13.33 2.05
N ALA A 122 0.83 -13.09 3.15
CA ALA A 122 0.25 -13.32 4.47
C ALA A 122 -0.54 -12.07 4.95
N TYR A 123 -1.63 -12.30 5.70
CA TYR A 123 -2.48 -11.27 6.27
C TYR A 123 -1.66 -10.32 7.17
N VAL A 124 -1.73 -9.01 6.95
CA VAL A 124 -0.98 -8.00 7.75
C VAL A 124 -1.91 -7.14 8.63
N GLY A 125 -3.21 -7.44 8.67
CA GLY A 125 -4.20 -6.56 9.29
C GLY A 125 -4.45 -5.32 8.43
N ALA A 126 -5.32 -4.41 8.87
CA ALA A 126 -5.51 -3.13 8.17
C ALA A 126 -4.35 -2.19 8.52
N GLN A 127 -3.43 -1.99 7.57
CA GLN A 127 -2.22 -1.18 7.73
C GLN A 127 -2.02 -0.26 6.50
N ASP A 128 -1.24 0.80 6.62
CA ASP A 128 -0.82 1.62 5.46
C ASP A 128 0.23 0.88 4.59
N LEU A 129 0.50 1.40 3.38
CA LEU A 129 1.39 0.74 2.43
C LEU A 129 2.84 0.62 2.96
N SER A 130 3.33 1.62 3.68
CA SER A 130 4.66 1.62 4.28
C SER A 130 4.80 0.52 5.34
N THR A 131 3.78 0.31 6.16
CA THR A 131 3.77 -0.79 7.14
C THR A 131 3.66 -2.15 6.45
N VAL A 132 2.83 -2.28 5.42
CA VAL A 132 2.76 -3.52 4.63
C VAL A 132 4.11 -3.82 3.98
N PHE A 133 4.80 -2.80 3.46
CA PHE A 133 6.15 -2.92 2.92
C PHE A 133 7.13 -3.48 3.96
N ILE A 134 7.18 -2.87 5.16
CA ILE A 134 8.07 -3.31 6.24
C ILE A 134 7.76 -4.76 6.66
N VAL A 135 6.49 -5.13 6.80
CA VAL A 135 6.09 -6.48 7.21
C VAL A 135 6.46 -7.53 6.15
N GLU A 136 6.21 -7.23 4.87
CA GLU A 136 6.59 -8.11 3.76
C GLU A 136 8.11 -8.28 3.67
N GLN A 137 8.88 -7.21 3.84
CA GLN A 137 10.34 -7.27 3.90
C GLN A 137 10.82 -8.09 5.10
N HIS A 138 10.21 -7.91 6.28
CA HIS A 138 10.58 -8.65 7.50
C HIS A 138 10.29 -10.15 7.39
N ARG A 139 9.16 -10.54 6.79
CA ARG A 139 8.77 -11.96 6.62
C ARG A 139 9.78 -12.78 5.83
N ARG A 140 10.47 -12.15 4.89
CA ARG A 140 11.40 -12.78 3.95
C ARG A 140 12.79 -12.96 4.54
N LEU A 141 13.06 -12.36 5.70
CA LEU A 141 14.32 -12.56 6.41
C LEU A 141 14.39 -13.99 6.98
N PRO A 142 15.56 -14.66 6.92
CA PRO A 142 15.83 -15.84 7.72
C PRO A 142 15.54 -15.59 9.20
N GLU A 143 15.19 -16.64 9.95
CA GLU A 143 14.81 -16.51 11.37
C GLU A 143 15.87 -15.79 12.22
N TRP A 144 17.15 -16.01 11.92
CA TRP A 144 18.24 -15.33 12.61
C TRP A 144 18.32 -13.82 12.27
N GLU A 145 17.99 -13.43 11.04
CA GLU A 145 17.91 -12.02 10.63
C GLU A 145 16.67 -11.34 11.18
N LYS A 146 15.52 -12.05 11.27
CA LYS A 146 14.31 -11.54 11.94
C LYS A 146 14.59 -11.17 13.38
N ASN A 147 15.27 -12.05 14.12
CA ASN A 147 15.65 -11.81 15.51
C ASN A 147 16.60 -10.62 15.67
N LYS A 148 17.56 -10.44 14.77
CA LYS A 148 18.46 -9.28 14.77
C LYS A 148 17.75 -7.98 14.40
N ASN A 149 16.89 -8.01 13.39
CA ASN A 149 16.09 -6.87 12.97
C ASN A 149 15.13 -6.43 14.08
N PHE A 150 14.45 -7.38 14.74
CA PHE A 150 13.58 -7.10 15.88
C PHE A 150 14.35 -6.46 17.05
N ARG A 151 15.54 -6.99 17.40
CA ARG A 151 16.41 -6.38 18.42
C ARG A 151 16.87 -4.97 18.01
N PHE A 152 17.21 -4.75 16.75
CA PHE A 152 17.58 -3.43 16.25
C PHE A 152 16.42 -2.44 16.37
N MET A 153 15.22 -2.83 15.92
CA MET A 153 14.02 -2.00 16.05
C MET A 153 13.69 -1.67 17.51
N LEU A 154 13.79 -2.63 18.42
CA LEU A 154 13.62 -2.38 19.85
C LEU A 154 14.64 -1.36 20.40
N ARG A 155 15.89 -1.40 19.93
CA ARG A 155 16.91 -0.43 20.32
C ARG A 155 16.60 0.96 19.78
N LEU A 156 16.13 1.06 18.53
CA LEU A 156 15.70 2.33 17.93
C LEU A 156 14.50 2.93 18.67
N ILE A 157 13.50 2.13 19.03
CA ILE A 157 12.32 2.57 19.81
C ILE A 157 12.72 3.12 21.19
N ASN A 158 13.81 2.60 21.77
CA ASN A 158 14.35 3.05 23.04
C ASN A 158 15.43 4.15 22.91
N ASP A 159 15.53 4.80 21.75
CA ASP A 159 16.52 5.86 21.47
C ASP A 159 17.98 5.47 21.77
N ASP A 160 18.34 4.20 21.54
CA ASP A 160 19.71 3.72 21.71
C ASP A 160 20.69 4.51 20.79
N PRO A 161 21.68 5.24 21.36
CA PRO A 161 22.55 6.10 20.57
C PRO A 161 23.39 5.36 19.53
N LYS A 162 23.74 4.09 19.80
CA LYS A 162 24.49 3.26 18.86
C LYS A 162 23.58 2.83 17.71
N ALA A 163 22.34 2.45 17.99
CA ALA A 163 21.38 2.06 16.96
C ALA A 163 21.03 3.24 16.04
N ASN A 164 20.77 4.42 16.61
CA ASN A 164 20.51 5.64 15.86
C ASN A 164 21.69 6.03 14.97
N ARG A 165 22.93 5.93 15.48
CA ARG A 165 24.13 6.18 14.67
C ARG A 165 24.30 5.18 13.53
N LEU A 166 24.02 3.90 13.76
CA LEU A 166 24.06 2.88 12.70
C LEU A 166 22.99 3.15 11.63
N LEU A 167 21.80 3.60 12.02
CA LEU A 167 20.74 3.99 11.09
C LEU A 167 21.16 5.19 10.24
N GLU A 168 21.77 6.22 10.85
CA GLU A 168 22.31 7.38 10.13
C GLU A 168 23.42 7.00 9.14
N MET A 169 24.35 6.13 9.57
CA MET A 169 25.43 5.65 8.70
C MET A 169 24.88 4.87 7.51
N TYR A 170 23.86 4.04 7.73
CA TYR A 170 23.16 3.33 6.66
C TYR A 170 22.44 4.28 5.71
N ALA A 171 21.69 5.26 6.23
CA ALA A 171 20.99 6.26 5.43
C ALA A 171 21.94 7.12 4.57
N ARG A 172 23.16 7.36 5.05
CA ARG A 172 24.23 8.06 4.31
C ARG A 172 25.03 7.14 3.36
N GLY A 173 24.66 5.85 3.25
CA GLY A 173 25.36 4.88 2.42
C GLY A 173 26.76 4.49 2.91
N GLN A 174 27.12 4.80 4.16
CA GLN A 174 28.46 4.53 4.72
C GLN A 174 28.64 3.07 5.12
N ILE A 175 27.55 2.38 5.46
CA ILE A 175 27.52 0.96 5.78
C ILE A 175 26.35 0.28 5.09
N THR A 176 26.48 -1.01 4.82
CA THR A 176 25.42 -1.83 4.21
C THR A 176 24.44 -2.35 5.26
N LYS A 177 23.24 -2.76 4.82
CA LYS A 177 22.24 -3.42 5.67
C LYS A 177 22.82 -4.63 6.42
N GLN A 178 23.72 -5.38 5.75
CA GLN A 178 24.39 -6.55 6.33
C GLN A 178 25.37 -6.14 7.44
N GLN A 179 26.10 -5.04 7.26
CA GLN A 179 27.00 -4.49 8.27
C GLN A 179 26.24 -3.95 9.48
N VAL A 180 25.07 -3.32 9.29
CA VAL A 180 24.17 -2.95 10.39
C VAL A 180 23.85 -4.19 11.23
N PHE A 181 23.34 -5.26 10.62
CA PHE A 181 22.99 -6.48 11.36
C PHE A 181 24.17 -7.25 11.97
N GLN A 182 25.40 -7.01 11.53
CA GLN A 182 26.59 -7.56 12.19
C GLN A 182 27.01 -6.75 13.42
N MET A 183 26.64 -5.47 13.48
CA MET A 183 27.06 -4.51 14.52
C MET A 183 26.02 -4.28 15.63
N VAL A 184 24.78 -4.75 15.41
CA VAL A 184 23.65 -4.74 16.37
C VAL A 184 23.74 -5.91 17.33
#